data_AF-A0A9D4ESH7-F1
#
_entry.id   AF-A0A9D4ESH7-F1
#
_cell.length_a   1.000
_cell.length_b   1.000
_cell.length_c   1.000
_cell.angle_alpha   90.00
_cell.angle_beta   90.00
_cell.angle_gamma   90.00
#
_symmetry.space_group_name_H-M   'P 1'
#
loop_
_entity.id
_entity.type
_entity.pdbx_description
1 polymer ?
#
loop_
_entity_poly.entity_id
_entity_poly.type
_entity_poly.pdbx_seq_one_letter_code
_entity_poly.pdbx_strand_id
1 'polypeptide(L)' 'MKNGDYKLVDDVTKANQGLINRLHLHPDLSSAWYFNGSVYAQTVADETIKFNVYDNVNNVKEEFRRYRRSGVSGQ' A
#
# COMPACT_ATOMS: atom_id res chain seq x y z
N MET A 1 35.47 6.86 11.18
CA MET A 1 34.65 5.67 10.82
C MET A 1 33.51 6.17 9.95
N LYS A 2 33.36 5.69 8.71
CA LYS A 2 32.21 6.07 7.86
C LYS A 2 30.97 5.37 8.42
N ASN A 3 29.98 6.13 8.88
CA ASN A 3 28.63 5.60 9.11
C ASN A 3 28.12 5.10 7.77
N GLY A 4 28.12 3.80 7.54
CA GLY A 4 27.41 3.20 6.42
C GLY A 4 25.93 3.31 6.71
N ASP A 5 25.18 4.01 5.87
CA ASP A 5 23.73 3.95 5.88
C ASP A 5 23.31 2.53 5.47
N TYR A 6 22.98 1.70 6.44
CA TYR A 6 22.42 0.38 6.20
C TYR A 6 20.98 0.57 5.73
N LYS A 7 20.74 0.42 4.43
CA LYS A 7 19.39 0.41 3.87
C LYS A 7 18.81 -1.00 4.01
N LEU A 8 17.89 -1.17 4.95
CA LEU A 8 17.00 -2.33 4.96
C LEU A 8 16.12 -2.24 3.71
N VAL A 9 16.38 -3.13 2.75
CA VAL A 9 15.50 -3.33 1.59
C VAL A 9 14.64 -4.52 1.94
N ASP A 10 13.35 -4.28 2.17
CA ASP A 10 12.39 -5.37 2.25
C ASP A 10 12.26 -6.00 0.85
N ASP A 11 12.36 -7.33 0.78
CA ASP A 11 12.07 -8.06 -0.45
C ASP A 11 10.57 -7.95 -0.77
N VAL A 12 10.27 -7.29 -1.89
CA VAL A 12 8.90 -7.28 -2.43
C VAL A 12 8.60 -8.66 -2.97
N THR A 13 7.76 -9.42 -2.25
CA THR A 13 7.30 -10.73 -2.74
C THR A 13 6.61 -10.58 -4.10
N LYS A 14 6.62 -11.64 -4.94
CA LYS A 14 5.91 -11.63 -6.23
C LYS A 14 4.42 -11.27 -6.08
N ALA A 15 3.80 -11.66 -4.98
CA ALA A 15 2.42 -11.34 -4.68
C ALA A 15 2.23 -9.85 -4.37
N ASN A 16 3.14 -9.23 -3.61
CA ASN A 16 3.16 -7.78 -3.36
C ASN A 16 3.36 -7.00 -4.65
N GLN A 17 4.29 -7.44 -5.51
CA GLN A 17 4.51 -6.80 -6.79
C GLN A 17 3.27 -6.90 -7.69
N GLY A 18 2.63 -8.07 -7.73
CA GLY A 18 1.37 -8.26 -8.45
C GLY A 18 0.22 -7.42 -7.90
N LEU A 19 0.18 -7.18 -6.58
CA LEU A 19 -0.76 -6.26 -5.95
C LEU A 19 -0.49 -4.81 -6.36
N ILE A 20 0.74 -4.33 -6.27
CA ILE A 20 1.13 -2.98 -6.67
C ILE A 20 0.79 -2.70 -8.14
N ASN A 21 1.12 -3.64 -9.03
CA ASN A 21 0.80 -3.51 -10.45
C ASN A 21 -0.72 -3.38 -10.70
N ARG A 22 -1.55 -4.12 -9.94
CA ARG A 22 -3.01 -4.00 -10.04
C ARG A 22 -3.51 -2.66 -9.50
N LEU A 23 -2.92 -2.17 -8.41
CA LEU A 23 -3.28 -0.88 -7.80
C LEU A 23 -2.90 0.30 -8.72
N HIS A 24 -1.77 0.24 -9.42
CA HIS A 24 -1.37 1.27 -10.40
C HIS A 24 -2.33 1.39 -11.60
N LEU A 25 -3.09 0.34 -11.91
CA LEU A 25 -4.08 0.36 -12.98
C LEU A 25 -5.46 0.83 -12.50
N HIS A 26 -5.63 1.08 -11.20
CA HIS A 26 -6.94 1.43 -10.63
C HIS A 26 -7.21 2.94 -10.78
N PRO A 27 -8.36 3.35 -11.34
CA PRO A 27 -8.63 4.75 -11.66
C PRO A 27 -8.79 5.66 -10.42
N ASP A 28 -9.21 5.09 -9.29
CA ASP A 28 -9.38 5.86 -8.03
C ASP A 28 -8.07 6.05 -7.25
N LEU A 29 -6.95 5.50 -7.72
CA LEU A 29 -5.64 5.56 -7.04
C LEU A 29 -4.65 6.42 -7.81
N SER A 30 -3.91 7.27 -7.09
CA SER A 30 -2.85 8.13 -7.66
C SER A 30 -1.48 7.46 -7.62
N SER A 31 -1.21 6.64 -6.60
CA SER A 31 0.05 5.93 -6.43
C SER A 31 -0.10 4.69 -5.56
N ALA A 32 0.83 3.75 -5.69
CA ALA A 32 0.94 2.58 -4.83
C ALA A 32 2.43 2.23 -4.61
N TRP A 33 2.78 1.83 -3.39
CA TRP A 33 4.15 1.51 -3.00
C TRP A 33 4.20 0.42 -1.94
N TYR A 34 5.38 -0.18 -1.77
CA TYR A 34 5.67 -1.13 -0.71
C TYR A 34 6.47 -0.46 0.40
N PHE A 35 6.10 -0.69 1.66
CA PHE A 35 6.84 -0.20 2.81
C PHE A 35 6.61 -1.10 4.03
N ASN A 36 7.67 -1.47 4.75
CA ASN A 36 7.61 -2.15 6.04
C ASN A 36 6.65 -3.36 6.06
N GLY A 37 6.89 -4.32 5.17
CA GLY A 37 6.06 -5.53 5.10
C GLY A 37 4.71 -5.38 4.38
N SER A 38 4.30 -4.17 4.01
CA SER A 38 2.92 -3.87 3.59
C SER A 38 2.83 -3.10 2.27
N VAL A 39 1.74 -3.29 1.53
CA VAL A 39 1.44 -2.49 0.34
C VAL A 39 0.55 -1.33 0.76
N TYR A 40 0.85 -0.14 0.25
CA TYR A 40 0.08 1.07 0.46
C TYR A 40 -0.35 1.63 -0.89
N ALA A 41 -1.49 2.32 -0.90
CA ALA A 41 -1.87 3.16 -2.03
C ALA A 41 -2.46 4.48 -1.54
N GLN A 42 -2.30 5.50 -2.35
CA GLN A 42 -2.91 6.81 -2.15
C GLN A 42 -4.06 6.96 -3.14
N THR A 43 -5.20 7.41 -2.65
CA THR A 43 -6.34 7.75 -3.50
C THR A 43 -6.10 9.09 -4.21
N VAL A 44 -6.86 9.35 -5.27
CA VAL A 44 -6.89 10.69 -5.91
C VAL A 44 -7.34 11.82 -4.97
N ALA A 45 -7.96 11.47 -3.83
CA ALA A 45 -8.35 12.41 -2.77
C ALA A 45 -7.29 12.58 -1.68
N ASP A 46 -6.06 12.10 -1.92
CA ASP A 46 -4.91 12.19 -1.01
C ASP A 46 -5.03 11.35 0.28
N GLU A 47 -5.89 10.33 0.26
CA GLU A 47 -6.08 9.42 1.40
C GLU A 47 -5.19 8.18 1.25
N THR A 48 -4.47 7.80 2.30
CA THR A 48 -3.59 6.62 2.30
C THR A 48 -4.33 5.39 2.82
N ILE A 49 -4.21 4.27 2.11
CA ILE A 49 -4.82 2.98 2.41
C ILE A 49 -3.73 1.92 2.51
N LYS A 50 -3.74 1.14 3.59
CA LYS A 50 -2.92 -0.07 3.72
C LYS A 50 -3.68 -1.27 3.16
N PHE A 51 -3.02 -2.04 2.28
CA PHE A 51 -3.51 -3.30 1.73
C PHE A 51 -2.71 -4.48 2.28
N ASN A 52 -3.43 -5.56 2.58
CA ASN A 52 -2.87 -6.90 2.73
C ASN A 52 -2.82 -7.59 1.36
N VAL A 53 -1.91 -8.55 1.24
CA VAL A 53 -1.64 -9.29 -0.02
C VAL A 53 -2.88 -9.99 -0.60
N TYR A 54 -3.82 -10.35 0.28
CA TYR A 54 -5.04 -11.06 -0.06
C TYR A 54 -6.26 -10.15 -0.24
N ASP A 55 -6.08 -8.83 -0.15
CA ASP A 55 -7.18 -7.88 -0.28
C ASP A 55 -7.68 -7.81 -1.73
N ASN A 56 -8.99 -7.60 -1.86
CA ASN A 56 -9.63 -7.51 -3.16
C ASN A 56 -9.51 -6.08 -3.72
N VAL A 57 -8.56 -5.92 -4.66
CA VAL A 57 -8.30 -4.65 -5.35
C VAL A 57 -9.47 -4.09 -6.14
N ASN A 58 -10.48 -4.89 -6.49
CA ASN A 58 -11.64 -4.39 -7.25
C ASN A 58 -12.62 -3.61 -6.36
N ASN A 59 -12.40 -3.60 -5.04
CA ASN A 59 -13.29 -2.97 -4.09
C ASN A 59 -12.55 -1.98 -3.17
N VAL A 60 -11.69 -1.15 -3.77
CA VAL A 60 -10.92 -0.10 -3.08
C VAL A 60 -11.83 0.74 -2.16
N LYS A 61 -13.06 1.03 -2.59
CA LYS A 61 -14.03 1.79 -1.78
C LYS A 61 -14.47 1.06 -0.51
N GLU A 62 -14.68 -0.25 -0.56
CA GLU A 62 -14.99 -1.01 0.66
C GLU A 62 -13.76 -1.22 1.53
N GLU A 63 -12.59 -1.47 0.94
CA GLU A 63 -11.34 -1.55 1.72
C GLU A 63 -11.04 -0.22 2.41
N PHE A 64 -11.30 0.90 1.74
CA PHE A 64 -11.23 2.22 2.36
C PHE A 64 -12.21 2.37 3.53
N ARG A 65 -13.46 1.96 3.36
CA ARG A 65 -14.47 1.97 4.45
C ARG A 65 -14.10 1.04 5.59
N ARG A 66 -13.43 -0.09 5.32
CA ARG A 66 -12.91 -1.01 6.35
C ARG A 66 -11.75 -0.35 7.09
N TYR A 67 -10.80 0.21 6.38
CA TYR A 67 -9.65 0.92 6.93
C TYR A 67 -10.10 2.07 7.84
N ARG A 68 -11.00 2.95 7.38
CA ARG A 68 -11.57 4.03 8.22
C ARG A 68 -12.32 3.53 9.45
N ARG A 69 -13.01 2.40 9.37
CA ARG A 69 -13.72 1.82 10.52
C ARG A 69 -12.77 1.14 11.52
N SER A 70 -11.60 0.70 11.07
CA SER A 70 -10.61 0.05 11.93
C SER A 70 -9.90 1.01 12.88
N GLY A 71 -10.09 2.33 12.74
CA GLY A 71 -9.47 3.35 13.59
C GLY A 71 -7.95 3.48 13.42
N VAL A 72 -7.36 2.75 12.47
CA VAL A 72 -5.95 2.87 12.10
C VAL A 72 -5.83 4.06 11.15
N SER A 73 -5.88 5.27 11.69
CA SER A 73 -5.48 6.47 10.95
C SER A 73 -3.96 6.42 10.83
N GLY A 74 -3.42 6.27 9.62
CA GLY A 74 -2.02 6.62 9.37
C GLY A 74 -1.85 8.11 9.69
N GLN A 75 -1.07 8.39 10.74
CA GLN A 75 -0.59 9.73 11.09
C GLN A 75 0.37 10.24 10.03
#